data_AF-A0A8T3LWS8-F1
#
_entry.id   AF-A0A8T3LWS8-F1
#
_cell.length_a   1.000
_cell.length_b   1.000
_cell.length_c   1.000
_cell.angle_alpha   90.00
_cell.angle_beta   90.00
_cell.angle_gamma   90.00
#
_symmetry.space_group_name_H-M   'P 1'
#
loop_
_entity.id
_entity.type
_entity.pdbx_description
1 polymer ?
#
loop_
_entity_poly.entity_id
_entity_poly.type
_entity_poly.pdbx_seq_one_letter_code
_entity_poly.pdbx_strand_id
1 'polypeptide(L)'
;MTDRFAGSAALDETLVEPSGWFAVQLRYAYRSGDPDTATLVEDRVILVDGSDEEAALGRAVEMAPKYEDDYETDDGELGAIRFEGIVAIKELDDPPAAGAEVWHEFMSPDPARPSLDDEGELLPPVYPAEMAFPRARDD
;
A
#
# COMPACT_ATOMS: atom_id res chain seq x y z
N MET A 1 -45.14 -42.05 14.86
CA MET A 1 -43.85 -42.32 15.54
C MET A 1 -42.97 -42.93 14.46
N THR A 2 -42.04 -42.22 13.81
CA THR A 2 -41.15 -41.18 14.32
C THR A 2 -40.75 -40.26 13.17
N ASP A 3 -40.81 -38.97 13.46
CA ASP A 3 -40.31 -37.84 12.69
C ASP A 3 -38.77 -37.91 12.58
N ARG A 4 -38.22 -37.69 11.39
CA ARG A 4 -36.83 -37.21 11.24
C ARG A 4 -36.75 -36.28 10.03
N PHE A 5 -37.10 -35.02 10.28
CA PHE A 5 -36.34 -33.91 9.73
C PHE A 5 -34.85 -34.06 10.09
N ALA A 6 -33.99 -34.05 9.08
CA ALA A 6 -32.64 -33.54 9.17
C ALA A 6 -32.21 -33.15 7.76
N GLY A 7 -32.55 -31.92 7.38
CA GLY A 7 -31.91 -31.25 6.27
C GLY A 7 -30.43 -31.09 6.62
N SER A 8 -29.57 -31.69 5.81
CA SER A 8 -28.16 -31.31 5.76
C SER A 8 -28.03 -30.30 4.64
N ALA A 9 -28.30 -29.04 4.95
CA ALA A 9 -27.75 -27.95 4.16
C ALA A 9 -26.23 -28.05 4.36
N ALA A 10 -25.56 -28.73 3.42
CA ALA A 10 -24.12 -28.68 3.34
C ALA A 10 -23.75 -27.20 3.18
N LEU A 11 -22.88 -26.75 4.08
CA LEU A 11 -22.31 -25.43 4.10
C LEU A 11 -21.82 -25.12 2.69
N ASP A 12 -22.44 -24.13 2.07
CA ASP A 12 -21.91 -23.48 0.88
C ASP A 12 -20.64 -22.78 1.36
N GLU A 13 -19.50 -23.49 1.27
CA GLU A 13 -18.19 -22.87 1.31
C GLU A 13 -18.19 -21.88 0.15
N THR A 14 -18.58 -20.64 0.42
CA THR A 14 -18.55 -19.55 -0.55
C THR A 14 -17.09 -19.36 -0.98
N LEU A 15 -16.71 -20.10 -2.02
CA LEU A 15 -15.49 -19.89 -2.78
C LEU A 15 -15.56 -18.46 -3.30
N VAL A 16 -14.87 -17.55 -2.63
CA VAL A 16 -14.65 -16.19 -3.13
C VAL A 16 -13.76 -16.34 -4.35
N GLU A 17 -14.30 -16.01 -5.52
CA GLU A 17 -13.50 -15.99 -6.74
C GLU A 17 -12.48 -14.85 -6.63
N PRO A 18 -11.19 -15.09 -6.93
CA PRO A 18 -10.18 -14.05 -6.89
C PRO A 18 -10.52 -12.96 -7.91
N SER A 19 -10.41 -11.70 -7.52
CA SER A 19 -10.67 -10.58 -8.42
C SER A 19 -9.60 -10.49 -9.51
N GLY A 20 -8.40 -11.03 -9.24
CA GLY A 20 -7.22 -10.87 -10.07
C GLY A 20 -6.66 -9.44 -10.05
N TRP A 21 -7.01 -8.64 -9.04
CA TRP A 21 -6.56 -7.27 -8.86
C TRP A 21 -5.99 -7.05 -7.47
N PHE A 22 -4.90 -6.31 -7.39
CA PHE A 22 -4.15 -6.05 -6.17
C PHE A 22 -3.93 -4.55 -5.99
N ALA A 23 -4.11 -4.08 -4.75
CA ALA A 23 -3.59 -2.80 -4.30
C ALA A 23 -2.18 -3.02 -3.72
N VAL A 24 -1.19 -2.35 -4.29
CA VAL A 24 0.22 -2.43 -3.86
C VAL A 24 0.66 -1.07 -3.36
N GLN A 25 1.15 -1.01 -2.12
CA GLN A 25 1.69 0.20 -1.51
C GLN A 25 3.21 0.24 -1.73
N LEU A 26 3.64 1.23 -2.51
CA LEU A 26 5.03 1.52 -2.81
C LEU A 26 5.54 2.65 -1.92
N ARG A 27 6.81 2.58 -1.51
CA ARG A 27 7.47 3.65 -0.76
C ARG A 27 8.53 4.33 -1.60
N TYR A 28 8.52 5.66 -1.57
CA TYR A 28 9.51 6.51 -2.21
C TYR A 28 10.14 7.46 -1.21
N ALA A 29 11.45 7.66 -1.32
CA ALA A 29 12.17 8.71 -0.61
C ALA A 29 12.41 9.90 -1.51
N TYR A 30 12.07 11.07 -0.99
CA TYR A 30 12.45 12.36 -1.52
C TYR A 30 13.76 12.75 -0.84
N ARG A 31 14.79 12.97 -1.64
CA ARG A 31 16.13 13.31 -1.18
C ARG A 31 16.50 14.66 -1.78
N SER A 32 16.89 15.62 -0.96
CA SER A 32 17.43 16.91 -1.42
C SER A 32 18.66 17.27 -0.58
N GLY A 33 19.68 17.83 -1.23
CA GLY A 33 20.97 18.08 -0.58
C GLY A 33 21.80 16.81 -0.40
N ASP A 34 21.61 16.09 0.71
CA ASP A 34 22.30 14.83 0.98
C ASP A 34 21.57 13.66 0.30
N PRO A 35 22.17 12.99 -0.71
CA PRO A 35 21.52 11.91 -1.45
C PRO A 35 21.26 10.65 -0.60
N ASP A 36 21.90 10.49 0.55
CA ASP A 36 21.72 9.33 1.43
C ASP A 36 20.63 9.56 2.49
N THR A 37 20.14 10.80 2.63
CA THR A 37 19.14 11.17 3.64
C THR A 37 17.82 11.55 2.98
N ALA A 38 16.75 10.82 3.31
CA ALA A 38 15.40 11.18 2.90
C ALA A 38 14.91 12.40 3.71
N THR A 39 14.46 13.44 3.02
CA THR A 39 13.81 14.62 3.61
C THR A 39 12.30 14.43 3.74
N LEU A 40 11.70 13.60 2.88
CA LEU A 40 10.30 13.21 2.90
C LEU A 40 10.16 11.78 2.38
N VAL A 41 9.14 11.06 2.86
CA VAL A 41 8.76 9.74 2.35
C VAL A 41 7.33 9.82 1.81
N GLU A 42 7.08 9.24 0.64
CA GLU A 42 5.75 9.06 0.07
C GLU A 42 5.40 7.58 0.02
N ASP A 43 4.25 7.24 0.59
CA ASP A 43 3.61 5.94 0.35
C ASP A 43 2.51 6.12 -0.70
N ARG A 44 2.64 5.36 -1.80
CA ARG A 44 1.81 5.44 -3.00
C ARG A 44 1.12 4.11 -3.24
N VAL A 45 -0.21 4.11 -3.33
CA VAL A 45 -0.96 2.92 -3.74
C VAL A 45 -1.09 2.88 -5.26
N ILE A 46 -0.79 1.73 -5.85
CA ILE A 46 -1.08 1.43 -7.25
C ILE A 46 -1.98 0.20 -7.36
N LEU A 47 -2.77 0.15 -8.43
CA LEU A 47 -3.61 -1.00 -8.76
C LEU A 47 -2.93 -1.81 -9.86
N VAL A 48 -2.78 -3.11 -9.61
CA VAL A 48 -2.06 -4.02 -10.48
C VAL A 48 -2.93 -5.24 -10.71
N ASP A 49 -3.13 -5.64 -11.96
CA ASP A 49 -3.74 -6.93 -12.25
C ASP A 49 -2.75 -8.06 -11.96
N GLY A 50 -3.19 -9.27 -11.65
CA GLY A 50 -2.34 -10.39 -11.21
C GLY A 50 -3.10 -11.70 -11.22
N SER A 51 -2.47 -12.79 -11.68
CA SER A 51 -3.04 -14.13 -11.47
C SER A 51 -2.94 -14.58 -10.00
N ASP A 52 -1.98 -14.00 -9.28
CA ASP A 52 -1.64 -14.24 -7.90
C ASP A 52 -0.79 -13.07 -7.37
N GLU A 53 -0.47 -13.11 -6.08
CA GLU A 53 0.32 -12.09 -5.39
C GLU A 53 1.74 -11.94 -5.97
N GLU A 54 2.39 -13.05 -6.38
CA GLU A 54 3.75 -13.03 -6.93
C GLU A 54 3.79 -12.28 -8.27
N ALA A 55 2.84 -12.57 -9.16
CA ALA A 55 2.70 -11.89 -10.43
C ALA A 55 2.40 -10.39 -10.25
N ALA A 56 1.57 -10.03 -9.27
CA ALA A 56 1.26 -8.64 -8.95
C ALA A 56 2.48 -7.90 -8.39
N LEU A 57 3.24 -8.51 -7.48
CA LEU A 57 4.49 -7.94 -6.95
C LEU A 57 5.53 -7.73 -8.06
N GLY A 58 5.71 -8.71 -8.95
CA GLY A 58 6.61 -8.59 -10.10
C GLY A 58 6.26 -7.39 -10.97
N ARG A 59 4.98 -7.21 -11.29
CA ARG A 59 4.50 -6.05 -12.05
C ARG A 59 4.65 -4.73 -11.30
N ALA A 60 4.40 -4.72 -10.00
CA ALA A 60 4.60 -3.52 -9.18
C ALA A 60 6.07 -3.06 -9.20
N VAL A 61 7.02 -4.00 -9.12
CA VAL A 61 8.46 -3.70 -9.25
C VAL A 61 8.81 -3.15 -10.63
N GLU A 62 8.23 -3.68 -11.70
CA GLU A 62 8.43 -3.15 -13.06
C GLU A 62 7.84 -1.74 -13.25
N MET A 63 6.78 -1.41 -12.52
CA MET A 63 6.15 -0.09 -12.55
C MET A 63 6.88 0.93 -11.67
N ALA A 64 7.47 0.50 -10.56
CA ALA A 64 8.02 1.40 -9.54
C ALA A 64 9.00 2.47 -10.08
N PRO A 65 9.96 2.14 -10.99
CA PRO A 65 10.88 3.14 -11.54
C PRO A 65 10.21 4.24 -12.38
N LYS A 66 8.99 4.01 -12.89
CA LYS A 66 8.27 5.00 -13.71
C LYS A 66 7.79 6.21 -12.90
N TYR A 67 7.86 6.10 -11.58
CA TYR A 67 7.45 7.12 -10.63
C TYR A 67 8.65 7.79 -9.95
N GLU A 68 9.87 7.35 -10.24
CA GLU A 68 11.08 8.06 -9.88
C GLU A 68 11.23 9.29 -10.78
N ASP A 69 11.72 10.38 -10.21
CA ASP A 69 11.96 11.62 -10.95
C ASP A 69 13.05 12.45 -10.29
N ASP A 70 13.59 13.41 -11.03
CA ASP A 70 14.44 14.46 -10.52
C ASP A 70 13.62 15.76 -10.41
N TYR A 71 13.82 16.53 -9.34
CA TYR A 71 13.09 17.77 -9.11
C TYR A 71 14.02 18.87 -8.59
N GLU A 72 13.52 20.10 -8.58
CA GLU A 72 14.18 21.25 -7.96
C GLU A 72 13.25 21.78 -6.86
N THR A 73 13.80 22.03 -5.67
CA THR A 73 13.05 22.64 -4.56
C THR A 73 12.79 24.12 -4.81
N ASP A 74 11.87 24.73 -4.06
CA ASP A 74 11.61 26.17 -4.15
C ASP A 74 12.83 27.05 -3.81
N ASP A 75 13.79 26.50 -3.05
CA ASP A 75 15.07 27.15 -2.71
C ASP A 75 16.17 26.94 -3.78
N GLY A 76 15.86 26.23 -4.87
CA GLY A 76 16.78 25.96 -5.98
C GLY A 76 17.72 24.77 -5.75
N GLU A 77 17.45 23.92 -4.75
CA GLU A 77 18.24 22.70 -4.52
C GLU A 77 17.73 21.56 -5.41
N LEU A 78 18.66 20.80 -6.00
CA LEU A 78 18.31 19.60 -6.76
C LEU A 78 17.92 18.47 -5.81
N GLY A 79 16.84 17.79 -6.14
CA GLY A 79 16.31 16.64 -5.42
C GLY A 79 15.95 15.48 -6.34
N ALA A 80 15.72 14.34 -5.72
CA ALA A 80 15.45 13.07 -6.37
C ALA A 80 14.36 12.30 -5.62
N ILE A 81 13.41 11.74 -6.36
CA ILE A 81 12.41 10.77 -5.86
C ILE A 81 12.93 9.38 -6.22
N ARG A 82 13.13 8.51 -5.23
CA ARG A 82 13.70 7.17 -5.43
C ARG A 82 12.87 6.10 -4.75
N PHE A 83 12.65 5.00 -5.44
CA PHE A 83 11.93 3.86 -4.91
C PHE A 83 12.75 3.18 -3.79
N GLU A 84 12.11 2.95 -2.64
CA GLU A 84 12.74 2.28 -1.50
C GLU A 84 12.24 0.85 -1.31
N GLY A 85 11.00 0.57 -1.73
CA GLY A 85 10.46 -0.78 -1.65
C GLY A 85 8.94 -0.85 -1.66
N ILE A 86 8.44 -2.08 -1.62
CA ILE A 86 7.02 -2.38 -1.45
C ILE A 86 6.75 -2.51 0.06
N VAL A 87 5.82 -1.71 0.57
CA VAL A 87 5.42 -1.71 1.98
C VAL A 87 4.40 -2.80 2.25
N ALA A 88 3.42 -2.93 1.35
CA ALA A 88 2.34 -3.88 1.52
C ALA A 88 1.63 -4.19 0.21
N ILE A 89 0.89 -5.30 0.21
CA ILE A 89 0.03 -5.74 -0.89
C ILE A 89 -1.26 -6.32 -0.33
N LYS A 90 -2.37 -6.12 -1.05
CA LYS A 90 -3.67 -6.70 -0.73
C LYS A 90 -4.46 -7.01 -2.01
N GLU A 91 -4.99 -8.22 -2.14
CA GLU A 91 -5.96 -8.54 -3.18
C GLU A 91 -7.29 -7.79 -2.92
N LEU A 92 -7.87 -7.23 -3.98
CA LEU A 92 -9.18 -6.59 -3.91
C LEU A 92 -10.28 -7.65 -3.94
N ASP A 93 -11.40 -7.35 -3.30
CA ASP A 93 -12.58 -8.22 -3.36
C ASP A 93 -13.21 -8.19 -4.77
N ASP A 94 -13.14 -7.04 -5.46
CA ASP A 94 -13.67 -6.83 -6.81
C ASP A 94 -12.66 -6.06 -7.70
N PRO A 95 -12.72 -6.24 -9.03
CA PRO A 95 -11.97 -5.39 -9.96
C PRO A 95 -12.29 -3.90 -9.77
N PRO A 96 -11.31 -2.99 -9.93
CA PRO A 96 -11.54 -1.57 -9.75
C PRO A 96 -12.49 -1.02 -10.81
N ALA A 97 -13.44 -0.19 -10.37
CA ALA A 97 -14.32 0.53 -11.28
C ALA A 97 -13.56 1.56 -12.12
N ALA A 98 -14.09 1.91 -13.29
CA ALA A 98 -13.57 3.02 -14.07
C ALA A 98 -13.61 4.32 -13.24
N GLY A 99 -12.48 5.00 -13.13
CA GLY A 99 -12.33 6.19 -12.29
C GLY A 99 -12.03 5.90 -10.82
N ALA A 100 -11.65 4.67 -10.46
CA ALA A 100 -11.14 4.37 -9.12
C ALA A 100 -9.92 5.28 -8.81
N GLU A 101 -10.01 5.99 -7.70
CA GLU A 101 -8.93 6.83 -7.19
C GLU A 101 -8.06 6.03 -6.23
N VAL A 102 -6.74 6.21 -6.35
CA VAL A 102 -5.77 5.65 -5.43
C VAL A 102 -5.23 6.74 -4.53
N TRP A 103 -4.98 6.38 -3.28
CA TRP A 103 -4.53 7.29 -2.25
C TRP A 103 -3.00 7.31 -2.14
N HIS A 104 -2.47 8.47 -1.74
CA HIS A 104 -1.06 8.74 -1.54
C HIS A 104 -0.88 9.56 -0.25
N GLU A 105 0.19 9.29 0.50
CA GLU A 105 0.50 10.02 1.73
C GLU A 105 1.97 10.40 1.81
N PHE A 106 2.22 11.62 2.29
CA PHE A 106 3.54 12.17 2.51
C PHE A 106 3.84 12.24 4.02
N MET A 107 5.00 11.73 4.43
CA MET A 107 5.42 11.66 5.82
C MET A 107 6.81 12.24 6.00
N SER A 108 7.04 12.97 7.10
CA SER A 108 8.38 13.40 7.52
C SER A 108 9.11 12.23 8.19
N PRO A 109 10.26 11.77 7.68
CA PRO A 109 11.07 10.74 8.32
C PRO A 109 11.90 11.28 9.50
N ASP A 110 11.94 12.60 9.74
CA ASP A 110 12.74 13.22 10.81
C ASP A 110 12.04 13.07 12.18
N PRO A 111 12.60 12.31 13.14
CA PRO A 111 12.01 12.18 14.47
C PRO A 111 12.03 13.48 15.28
N ALA A 112 12.84 14.48 14.89
CA ALA A 112 12.83 15.81 15.50
C ALA A 112 11.76 16.74 14.90
N ARG A 113 11.14 16.35 13.78
CA ARG A 113 10.02 17.05 13.10
C ARG A 113 8.90 16.05 12.79
N PRO A 114 8.22 15.55 13.83
CA PRO A 114 7.18 14.54 13.67
C PRO A 114 5.99 15.10 12.89
N SER A 115 5.38 14.24 12.06
CA SER A 115 4.11 14.55 11.39
C SER A 115 3.01 14.73 12.45
N LEU A 116 2.19 15.75 12.26
CA LEU A 116 1.01 16.01 13.09
C LEU A 116 -0.26 15.69 12.29
N ASP A 117 -1.30 15.22 12.95
CA ASP A 117 -2.63 15.12 12.33
C ASP A 117 -3.33 16.50 12.28
N ASP A 118 -4.55 16.51 11.75
CA ASP A 118 -5.38 17.71 11.63
C ASP A 118 -5.74 18.35 13.00
N GLU A 119 -5.56 17.61 14.09
CA GLU A 119 -5.82 18.03 15.46
C GLU A 119 -4.52 18.45 16.19
N GLY A 120 -3.37 18.37 15.52
CA GLY A 120 -2.06 18.71 16.05
C GLY A 120 -1.46 17.63 16.95
N GLU A 121 -2.01 16.41 16.97
CA GLU A 121 -1.45 15.27 17.67
C GLU A 121 -0.35 14.61 16.84
N LEU A 122 0.65 14.05 17.53
CA LEU A 122 1.75 13.33 16.89
C LEU A 122 1.20 12.08 16.21
N LEU A 123 1.34 12.00 14.89
CA LEU A 123 1.08 10.75 14.19
C LEU A 123 2.07 9.69 14.70
N PRO A 124 1.61 8.45 14.93
CA PRO A 124 2.49 7.38 15.38
C PRO A 124 3.64 7.19 14.36
N PRO A 125 4.88 6.93 14.81
CA PRO A 125 5.99 6.72 13.90
C PRO A 125 5.69 5.53 12.98
N VAL A 126 5.58 5.78 11.67
CA VAL A 126 5.26 4.76 10.64
C VAL A 126 6.53 4.00 10.23
N TYR A 127 7.31 3.56 11.21
CA TYR A 127 8.21 2.42 11.04
C TYR A 127 7.44 1.19 11.50
N PRO A 128 6.89 0.36 10.61
CA PRO A 128 6.40 -0.92 11.06
C PRO A 128 7.63 -1.73 11.51
N ALA A 129 7.65 -2.15 12.78
CA ALA A 129 8.56 -3.23 13.17
C ALA A 129 8.23 -4.53 12.40
N GLU A 130 7.00 -4.64 11.86
CA GLU A 130 6.55 -5.67 10.94
C GLU A 130 5.67 -5.06 9.85
N MET A 131 6.09 -5.17 8.59
CA MET A 131 5.35 -4.73 7.40
C MET A 131 4.18 -5.67 7.10
N ALA A 132 3.05 -5.50 7.77
CA ALA A 132 1.85 -6.23 7.42
C ALA A 132 0.61 -5.42 7.79
N PHE A 133 -0.32 -5.26 6.84
CA PHE A 133 -1.71 -4.97 7.20
C PHE A 133 -2.16 -5.95 8.28
N PRO A 134 -2.92 -5.53 9.30
CA PRO A 134 -3.53 -6.47 10.22
C PRO A 134 -4.43 -7.42 9.40
N ARG A 135 -4.12 -8.72 9.47
CA ARG A 135 -5.00 -9.75 8.92
C ARG A 135 -6.39 -9.53 9.52
N ALA A 136 -7.41 -9.42 8.67
CA ALA A 136 -8.78 -9.52 9.13
C ALA A 136 -8.90 -10.84 9.91
N ARG A 137 -9.47 -10.78 11.12
CA ARG A 137 -9.70 -12.00 11.90
C ARG A 137 -10.72 -12.84 11.14
N ASP A 138 -10.41 -14.12 10.97
CA ASP A 138 -11.39 -15.13 10.58
C ASP A 138 -12.40 -15.27 11.74
N ASP A 139 -13.59 -14.71 11.58
CA ASP A 139 -14.81 -15.05 12.34
C ASP A 139 -15.86 -15.60 11.36
#